data_AF-M0ZMN0-F1
#
_entry.id   AF-M0ZMN0-F1
#
_cell.length_a   1.000
_cell.length_b   1.000
_cell.length_c   1.000
_cell.angle_alpha   90.00
_cell.angle_beta   90.00
_cell.angle_gamma   90.00
#
_symmetry.space_group_name_H-M   'P 1'
#
loop_
_entity.id
_entity.type
_entity.pdbx_description
1 polymer ?
#
loop_
_entity_poly.entity_id
_entity_poly.type
_entity_poly.pdbx_seq_one_letter_code
_entity_poly.pdbx_strand_id
1 'polypeptide(L)' 'MEKQSLCDDNMEEAEYILLDLDDLPCEIYIPPNAPYVLSGLDTLNPILTIDGKIKLIGQYDETIGTCLVFDESGRRT' A
#
# COMPACT_ATOMS: atom_id res chain seq x y z
N MET A 1 -22.09 21.34 15.72
CA MET A 1 -21.23 20.93 14.59
C MET A 1 -21.12 19.43 14.65
N GLU A 2 -21.91 18.73 13.83
CA GLU A 2 -21.91 17.28 13.77
C GLU A 2 -20.67 16.83 13.00
N LYS A 3 -19.85 15.98 13.63
CA LYS A 3 -18.80 15.22 12.94
C LYS A 3 -19.50 14.23 12.02
N GLN A 4 -19.57 14.52 10.72
CA GLN A 4 -19.85 13.47 9.74
C GLN A 4 -18.63 12.55 9.70
N SER A 5 -18.76 11.45 10.44
CA SER A 5 -17.96 10.25 10.21
C SER A 5 -18.32 9.72 8.82
N LEU A 6 -17.36 9.70 7.89
CA LEU A 6 -17.47 8.91 6.65
C LEU A 6 -17.13 7.44 6.95
N CYS A 7 -17.81 6.84 7.93
CA CYS A 7 -17.90 5.40 7.97
C CYS A 7 -19.04 5.03 7.01
N ASP A 8 -18.68 4.70 5.78
CA ASP A 8 -19.58 3.98 4.89
C ASP A 8 -19.92 2.66 5.60
N ASP A 9 -21.16 2.49 6.06
CA ASP A 9 -21.59 1.34 6.87
C ASP A 9 -21.45 -0.02 6.13
N ASN A 10 -21.05 -0.01 4.86
CA ASN A 10 -20.72 -1.17 4.03
C ASN A 10 -19.23 -1.37 3.74
N MET A 11 -18.34 -0.52 4.24
CA MET A 11 -16.90 -0.79 4.20
C MET A 11 -16.57 -1.75 5.34
N GLU A 12 -16.31 -3.02 5.00
CA GLU A 12 -15.51 -3.91 5.85
C GLU A 12 -14.31 -3.12 6.39
N GLU A 13 -13.97 -3.29 7.67
CA GLU A 13 -12.87 -2.57 8.32
C GLU A 13 -11.58 -2.70 7.49
N ALA A 14 -11.30 -1.69 6.66
CA ALA A 14 -10.21 -1.72 5.71
C ALA A 14 -8.92 -1.32 6.44
N GLU A 15 -7.98 -2.25 6.51
CA GLU A 15 -6.64 -2.00 7.03
C GLU A 15 -5.72 -1.51 5.92
N TYR A 16 -5.00 -0.43 6.19
CA TYR A 16 -4.04 0.16 5.26
C TYR A 16 -2.64 0.00 5.81
N ILE A 17 -1.73 -0.49 4.97
CA ILE A 17 -0.29 -0.55 5.25
C ILE A 17 0.46 0.34 4.27
N LEU A 18 1.51 0.99 4.75
CA LEU A 18 2.45 1.70 3.87
C LEU A 18 3.50 0.70 3.40
N LEU A 19 3.62 0.52 2.09
CA LEU A 19 4.68 -0.25 1.45
C LEU A 19 5.72 0.72 0.94
N ASP A 20 6.84 0.81 1.63
CA ASP A 20 8.03 1.45 1.10
C ASP A 20 8.76 0.45 0.20
N LEU A 21 9.06 0.85 -1.04
CA LEU A 21 9.79 0.00 -1.99
C LEU A 21 11.30 0.26 -1.93
N ASP A 22 11.75 1.17 -1.06
CA ASP A 22 13.12 1.67 -0.96
C ASP A 22 13.65 2.16 -2.31
N ASP A 23 14.94 2.52 -2.35
CA ASP A 23 15.65 2.79 -3.59
C ASP A 23 15.81 1.49 -4.41
N LEU A 24 14.78 1.17 -5.19
CA LEU A 24 14.90 0.18 -6.26
C LEU A 24 16.00 0.66 -7.23
N PRO A 25 16.94 -0.22 -7.64
CA PRO A 25 17.96 0.17 -8.61
C PRO A 25 17.30 0.75 -9.86
N CYS A 26 17.91 1.79 -10.45
CA CYS A 26 17.37 2.56 -11.58
C CYS A 26 16.96 1.72 -12.80
N GLU A 27 17.41 0.47 -12.87
CA GLU A 27 17.12 -0.52 -13.91
C GLU A 27 15.75 -1.20 -13.72
N ILE A 28 15.15 -1.09 -12.52
CA ILE A 28 13.83 -1.62 -12.21
C ILE A 28 12.77 -0.57 -12.55
N TYR A 29 12.12 -0.78 -13.69
CA TYR A 29 10.94 -0.01 -14.09
C TYR A 29 9.66 -0.80 -13.80
N ILE A 30 8.78 -0.23 -12.98
CA ILE A 30 7.44 -0.76 -12.73
C ILE A 30 6.45 0.00 -13.63
N PRO A 31 5.88 -0.65 -14.67
CA PRO A 31 4.92 0.03 -15.52
C PRO A 31 3.63 0.36 -14.76
N PRO A 32 2.91 1.42 -15.15
CA PRO A 32 1.58 1.68 -14.61
C PRO A 32 0.66 0.46 -14.79
N ASN A 33 -0.14 0.14 -13.76
CA ASN A 33 -1.05 -1.01 -13.75
C ASN A 33 -0.35 -2.37 -13.90
N ALA A 34 0.95 -2.47 -13.60
CA ALA A 34 1.64 -3.76 -13.51
C ALA A 34 0.87 -4.69 -12.55
N PRO A 35 0.54 -5.93 -12.97
CA PRO A 35 -0.09 -6.87 -12.07
C PRO A 35 0.86 -7.22 -10.94
N TYR A 36 0.35 -7.37 -9.72
CA TYR A 36 1.15 -7.75 -8.57
C TYR A 36 0.46 -8.80 -7.71
N VAL A 37 1.25 -9.55 -6.97
CA VAL A 37 0.81 -10.48 -5.92
C VAL A 37 1.59 -10.17 -4.66
N LEU A 38 0.86 -9.84 -3.59
CA LEU A 38 1.40 -9.71 -2.24
C LEU A 38 0.98 -10.96 -1.44
N SER A 39 1.95 -11.67 -0.88
CA SER A 39 1.72 -12.92 -0.16
C SER A 39 2.55 -13.02 1.12
N GLY A 40 2.16 -13.93 2.01
CA GLY A 40 2.88 -14.18 3.27
C GLY A 40 2.79 -13.02 4.26
N LEU A 41 1.68 -12.28 4.27
CA LEU A 41 1.43 -11.20 5.24
C LEU A 41 1.31 -11.69 6.69
N ASP A 42 1.14 -13.00 6.88
CA ASP A 42 1.13 -13.71 8.15
C ASP A 42 2.52 -14.23 8.55
N THR A 43 3.56 -13.91 7.78
CA THR A 43 4.94 -14.35 8.01
C THR A 43 5.82 -13.16 8.38
N LEU A 44 7.03 -13.40 8.88
CA LEU A 44 7.99 -12.32 9.17
C LEU A 44 8.52 -11.60 7.92
N ASN A 45 8.42 -12.24 6.74
CA ASN A 45 8.99 -11.75 5.49
C ASN A 45 7.97 -11.90 4.35
N PRO A 46 7.06 -10.94 4.18
CA PRO A 46 6.09 -10.96 3.09
C PRO A 46 6.79 -10.84 1.74
N ILE A 47 6.15 -11.33 0.69
CA ILE A 47 6.71 -11.34 -0.66
C ILE A 47 5.81 -10.53 -1.58
N LEU A 48 6.39 -9.52 -2.23
CA LEU A 48 5.75 -8.77 -3.31
C LEU A 48 6.34 -9.21 -4.65
N THR A 49 5.50 -9.75 -5.53
CA THR A 49 5.87 -10.09 -6.91
C THR A 49 5.16 -9.15 -7.88
N ILE A 50 5.91 -8.41 -8.69
CA ILE A 50 5.39 -7.44 -9.66
C ILE A 50 5.71 -7.93 -11.08
N ASP A 51 4.69 -7.95 -11.94
CA ASP A 51 4.76 -8.38 -13.35
C ASP A 51 5.33 -9.81 -13.54
N GLY A 52 5.33 -10.63 -12.49
CA GLY A 52 5.96 -11.95 -12.47
C GLY A 52 7.50 -11.94 -12.63
N LYS A 53 8.12 -10.76 -12.63
CA LYS A 53 9.56 -10.56 -12.93
C LYS A 53 10.33 -10.05 -11.74
N ILE A 54 9.75 -9.09 -11.01
CA ILE A 54 10.39 -8.45 -9.86
C ILE A 54 9.86 -9.15 -8.62
N LYS A 55 10.77 -9.66 -7.78
CA LYS A 55 10.44 -10.28 -6.50
C LYS A 55 11.14 -9.51 -5.39
N LEU A 56 10.36 -8.89 -4.53
CA LEU A 56 10.83 -8.17 -3.34
C LEU A 56 10.47 -8.98 -2.09
N ILE A 57 11.38 -9.00 -1.13
CA ILE A 57 11.20 -9.65 0.17
C ILE A 57 11.10 -8.55 1.21
N GLY A 58 9.93 -8.41 1.83
CA GLY A 58 9.63 -7.36 2.78
C GLY A 58 10.09 -7.68 4.20
N GLN A 59 10.09 -6.62 5.01
CA GLN A 59 10.23 -6.65 6.46
C GLN A 59 9.19 -5.68 7.04
N TYR A 60 8.72 -5.95 8.25
CA TYR A 60 7.82 -5.05 8.96
C TYR A 60 8.63 -4.08 9.81
N ASP A 61 8.43 -2.79 9.60
CA ASP A 61 9.04 -1.74 10.40
C ASP A 61 7.97 -0.97 11.18
N GLU A 62 8.16 -0.89 12.50
CA GLU A 62 7.30 -0.10 13.38
C GLU A 62 7.55 1.40 13.15
N THR A 63 6.54 2.11 12.65
CA THR A 63 6.63 3.56 12.46
C THR A 63 6.24 4.32 13.73
N ILE A 64 6.97 5.39 14.04
CA ILE A 64 6.55 6.35 15.09
C ILE A 64 5.64 7.41 14.46
N GLY A 65 4.40 7.49 14.94
CA GLY A 65 3.42 8.50 14.50
C GLY A 65 2.30 7.92 13.65
N THR A 66 1.76 8.72 12.72
CA THR A 66 0.64 8.34 11.87
C THR A 66 0.87 8.86 10.46
N CYS A 67 0.83 7.98 9.46
CA CYS A 67 0.84 8.38 8.05
C CYS A 67 -0.56 8.80 7.62
N LEU A 68 -0.66 10.01 7.06
CA LEU A 68 -1.89 10.52 6.45
C LEU A 68 -1.72 10.49 4.93
N VAL A 69 -2.51 9.66 4.27
CA VAL A 69 -2.52 9.53 2.81
C VAL A 69 -3.80 10.19 2.28
N PHE A 70 -3.63 11.10 1.33
CA PHE A 70 -4.74 11.78 0.66
C PHE A 70 -4.81 11.30 -0.78
N ASP A 71 -6.02 11.04 -1.27
CA ASP A 71 -6.22 10.73 -2.67
C ASP A 71 -6.25 12.03 -3.50
N GLU A 72 -5.50 12.06 -4.59
CA GLU A 72 -5.56 13.18 -5.54
C GLU A 72 -6.83 13.16 -6.40
N SER A 73 -7.75 12.21 -6.14
CA SER A 73 -9.01 12.06 -6.87
C SER A 73 -9.94 13.26 -6.74
N GLY A 74 -9.60 14.23 -5.88
CA GLY A 74 -10.04 15.61 -5.85
C GLY A 74 -11.12 15.92 -6.86
N ARG A 75 -12.34 15.46 -6.58
CA ARG A 75 -13.52 15.80 -7.37
C ARG A 75 -13.68 17.31 -7.24
N ARG A 76 -13.16 18.05 -8.21
CA ARG A 76 -13.54 19.44 -8.47
C ARG A 76 -15.01 19.41 -8.87
N THR A 77 -15.90 19.51 -7.88
CA THR A 77 -17.29 19.91 -8.09
C THR A 77 -17.36 21.38 -8.43
#